data_AF-A0A518JWK9-F1
#
_entry.id   AF-A0A518JWK9-F1
#
_cell.length_a   1.000
_cell.length_b   1.000
_cell.length_c   1.000
_cell.angle_alpha   90.00
_cell.angle_beta   90.00
_cell.angle_gamma   90.00
#
_symmetry.space_group_name_H-M   'P 1'
#
loop_
_entity.id
_entity.type
_entity.pdbx_description
1 polymer ?
#
loop_
_entity_poly.entity_id
_entity_poly.type
_entity_poly.pdbx_seq_one_letter_code
_entity_poly.pdbx_strand_id
1 'polypeptide(L)'
;MNHHQSSNPFAYRRQRRFSGWPWWVAIGLVVVLTVFVVPRVCNWFLLNQLTQGIEDLPSGPHSERLQSIGHLGVSGIPVLVQTLAHRDRSVARSSLQVLKNMQDVMMQKGPVDGAACHFELTRQLSERLPEIPNERYPWVNELLTQTLLDTLDIDLQRAKTSYRTATSLLSQIGLPADATADAPTLLTTTSSLPTVASPQPFAAATTGETELLPNLQPLDLQPMESERVATNVLDENMWVDPTRRPATATPPALVETSTLQPEMLTSGPASTAIVQTLPIGGEAPILSAGGYSTDGALEAYSTRAVIDLLSSIRKPLAHAARSELVNRGFQPADLSLAIRLASTNAAVRNSLIDEITQRSDIDPRQWLLWLAEDAERTVRMRALAALGTMTDPNIAKELRTLLSTEQDPAVAARIRQALVR
;
A
#
# COMPACT_ATOMS: atom_id res chain seq x y z
N MET A 1 41.91 -20.11 86.97
CA MET A 1 42.77 -20.41 85.79
C MET A 1 41.88 -20.72 84.61
N ASN A 2 41.89 -20.00 83.51
CA ASN A 2 41.73 -18.56 83.31
C ASN A 2 41.04 -18.43 81.95
N HIS A 3 40.10 -17.50 81.86
CA HIS A 3 39.39 -17.11 80.65
C HIS A 3 40.33 -16.81 79.47
N HIS A 4 39.98 -17.27 78.26
CA HIS A 4 40.27 -16.51 77.04
C HIS A 4 39.12 -16.68 76.03
N GLN A 5 38.20 -15.74 76.17
CA GLN A 5 37.12 -15.42 75.25
C GLN A 5 37.75 -14.56 74.14
N SER A 6 37.99 -15.13 72.95
CA SER A 6 38.51 -14.38 71.79
C SER A 6 37.35 -13.64 71.11
N SER A 7 37.16 -12.40 71.54
CA SER A 7 36.38 -11.41 70.81
C SER A 7 37.06 -11.16 69.46
N ASN A 8 36.30 -11.34 68.37
CA ASN A 8 36.76 -11.15 67.00
C ASN A 8 36.32 -9.74 66.55
N PRO A 9 37.18 -8.71 66.57
CA PRO A 9 36.77 -7.30 66.42
C PRO A 9 36.50 -6.85 64.98
N PHE A 10 36.54 -7.74 63.99
CA PHE A 10 36.41 -7.40 62.57
C PHE A 10 35.10 -7.84 61.91
N ALA A 11 34.12 -8.33 62.67
CA ALA A 11 32.83 -8.75 62.12
C ALA A 11 31.84 -7.58 61.93
N TYR A 12 32.29 -6.44 61.39
CA TYR A 12 31.41 -5.43 60.79
C TYR A 12 31.52 -5.51 59.27
N ARG A 13 31.10 -6.66 58.70
CA ARG A 13 30.64 -6.64 57.30
C ARG A 13 29.35 -5.83 57.29
N ARG A 14 29.49 -4.53 57.05
CA ARG A 14 28.40 -3.68 56.54
C ARG A 14 27.83 -4.40 55.32
N GLN A 15 26.83 -5.25 55.54
CA GLN A 15 25.81 -5.54 54.57
C GLN A 15 25.18 -4.18 54.30
N ARG A 16 25.75 -3.44 53.33
CA ARG A 16 25.05 -2.37 52.65
C ARG A 16 23.86 -3.07 52.04
N ARG A 17 22.77 -3.07 52.80
CA ARG A 17 21.42 -3.27 52.30
C ARG A 17 21.28 -2.26 51.16
N PHE A 18 21.56 -2.70 49.94
CA PHE A 18 20.92 -2.17 48.74
C PHE A 18 19.44 -2.59 48.85
N SER A 19 18.79 -2.02 49.86
CA SER A 19 17.37 -2.08 50.12
C SER A 19 16.78 -1.02 49.22
N GLY A 20 16.08 -1.48 48.19
CA GLY A 20 15.18 -0.62 47.43
C GLY A 20 15.10 -0.92 45.94
N TRP A 21 16.14 -1.47 45.30
CA TRP A 21 16.06 -1.71 43.85
C TRP A 21 15.67 -3.17 43.56
N PRO A 22 14.46 -3.43 43.04
CA PRO A 22 14.03 -4.78 42.71
C PRO A 22 14.95 -5.34 41.62
N TRP A 23 15.66 -6.42 41.93
CA TRP A 23 16.57 -7.12 41.02
C TRP A 23 15.95 -7.50 39.67
N TRP A 24 14.62 -7.67 39.62
CA TRP A 24 13.87 -7.86 38.38
C TRP A 24 14.02 -6.69 37.38
N VAL A 25 14.19 -5.45 37.85
CA VAL A 25 14.45 -4.29 36.98
C VAL A 25 15.82 -4.40 36.32
N ALA A 26 16.83 -4.88 37.04
CA ALA A 26 18.16 -5.11 36.46
C ALA A 26 18.11 -6.20 35.37
N ILE A 27 17.36 -7.28 35.61
CA ILE A 27 17.16 -8.34 34.59
C ILE A 27 16.40 -7.79 33.38
N GLY A 28 15.30 -7.07 33.60
CA GLY A 28 14.54 -6.44 32.53
C GLY A 28 15.41 -5.51 31.68
N LEU A 29 16.28 -4.71 32.31
CA LEU A 29 17.20 -3.82 31.62
C LEU A 29 18.25 -4.58 30.81
N VAL A 30 18.81 -5.66 31.34
CA VAL A 30 19.77 -6.51 30.60
C VAL A 30 19.09 -7.13 29.39
N VAL A 31 17.86 -7.66 29.53
CA VAL A 31 17.11 -8.24 28.40
C VAL A 31 16.78 -7.20 27.34
N VAL A 32 16.33 -6.00 27.73
CA VAL A 32 16.07 -4.92 26.76
C VAL A 32 17.37 -4.50 26.05
N LEU A 33 18.48 -4.38 26.78
CA LEU A 33 19.76 -3.98 26.22
C LEU A 33 20.30 -5.05 25.25
N THR A 34 20.20 -6.33 25.59
CA THR A 34 20.64 -7.41 24.71
C THR A 34 19.74 -7.61 23.50
N VAL A 35 18.42 -7.46 23.63
CA VAL A 35 17.47 -7.68 22.53
C VAL A 35 17.41 -6.49 21.57
N PHE A 36 17.53 -5.26 22.05
CA PHE A 36 17.35 -4.07 21.21
C PHE A 36 18.65 -3.33 20.88
N VAL A 37 19.57 -3.20 21.83
CA VAL A 37 20.78 -2.38 21.64
C VAL A 37 21.85 -3.19 20.90
N VAL A 38 22.10 -4.43 21.31
CA VAL A 38 23.16 -5.26 20.70
C VAL A 38 22.94 -5.46 19.20
N PRO A 39 21.75 -5.85 18.69
CA PRO A 39 21.57 -6.00 17.25
C PRO A 39 21.77 -4.69 16.49
N ARG A 40 21.34 -3.56 17.08
CA ARG A 40 21.49 -2.25 16.45
C ARG A 40 22.95 -1.81 16.37
N VAL A 41 23.72 -2.00 17.45
CA VAL A 41 25.15 -1.68 17.49
C VAL A 41 25.95 -2.60 16.58
N CYS A 42 25.65 -3.91 16.57
CA CYS A 42 26.30 -4.86 15.68
C CYS A 42 26.02 -4.54 14.22
N ASN A 43 24.77 -4.24 13.84
CA ASN A 43 24.43 -3.85 12.47
C ASN A 43 25.13 -2.56 12.06
N TRP A 44 25.20 -1.57 12.94
CA TRP A 44 25.93 -0.33 12.68
C TRP A 44 27.44 -0.57 12.51
N PHE A 45 28.03 -1.40 13.36
CA PHE A 45 29.45 -1.76 13.26
C PHE A 45 29.76 -2.53 11.96
N LEU A 46 28.93 -3.53 11.62
CA LEU A 46 29.05 -4.28 10.37
C LEU A 46 28.87 -3.38 9.15
N LEU A 47 27.92 -2.44 9.19
CA LEU A 47 27.74 -1.46 8.13
C LEU A 47 28.99 -0.57 7.97
N ASN A 48 29.55 -0.08 9.07
CA ASN A 48 30.79 0.70 9.06
C ASN A 48 31.98 -0.12 8.52
N GLN A 49 32.08 -1.39 8.90
CA GLN A 49 33.12 -2.29 8.40
C GLN A 49 32.94 -2.60 6.91
N LEU A 50 31.70 -2.77 6.43
CA LEU A 50 31.41 -3.06 5.02
C LEU A 50 31.54 -1.82 4.13
N THR A 51 31.33 -0.62 4.66
CA THR A 51 31.51 0.64 3.93
C THR A 51 32.97 1.04 3.78
N GLN A 52 33.80 0.71 4.77
CA GLN A 52 35.23 1.03 4.74
C GLN A 52 35.93 0.37 3.54
N GLY A 53 36.54 1.22 2.70
CA GLY A 53 37.34 0.81 1.55
C GLY A 53 36.54 0.38 0.33
N ILE A 54 35.22 0.60 0.26
CA ILE A 54 34.42 0.32 -0.95
C ILE A 54 35.03 1.00 -2.18
N GLU A 55 35.52 2.23 -2.03
CA GLU A 55 36.09 3.02 -3.13
C GLU A 55 37.39 2.41 -3.71
N ASP A 56 38.11 1.60 -2.94
CA ASP A 56 39.42 1.06 -3.33
C ASP A 56 39.36 -0.36 -3.93
N LEU A 57 38.21 -1.04 -3.85
CA LEU A 57 38.10 -2.40 -4.40
C LEU A 57 38.03 -2.40 -5.94
N PRO A 58 38.46 -3.48 -6.61
CA PRO A 58 38.18 -3.68 -8.03
C PRO A 58 36.70 -3.97 -8.27
N SER A 59 36.19 -3.72 -9.48
CA SER A 59 34.75 -3.77 -9.81
C SER A 59 34.03 -5.09 -9.52
N GLY A 60 34.73 -6.23 -9.52
CA GLY A 60 34.17 -7.54 -9.19
C GLY A 60 33.66 -7.65 -7.74
N PRO A 61 34.53 -7.56 -6.71
CA PRO A 61 34.13 -7.68 -5.31
C PRO A 61 33.19 -6.58 -4.80
N HIS A 62 32.93 -5.52 -5.57
CA HIS A 62 31.92 -4.50 -5.22
C HIS A 62 30.52 -5.09 -5.16
N SER A 63 30.14 -5.93 -6.12
CA SER A 63 28.77 -6.45 -6.17
C SER A 63 28.46 -7.35 -4.98
N GLU A 64 29.38 -8.22 -4.60
CA GLU A 64 29.23 -9.10 -3.43
C GLU A 64 29.13 -8.30 -2.12
N ARG A 65 29.91 -7.22 -2.01
CA ARG A 65 29.88 -6.35 -0.82
C ARG A 65 28.60 -5.53 -0.74
N LEU A 66 28.13 -4.99 -1.86
CA LEU A 66 26.83 -4.30 -1.93
C LEU A 66 25.67 -5.25 -1.62
N GLN A 67 25.72 -6.49 -2.10
CA GLN A 67 24.73 -7.51 -1.77
C GLN A 67 24.74 -7.84 -0.26
N SER A 68 25.93 -7.95 0.33
CA SER A 68 26.09 -8.12 1.79
C SER A 68 25.50 -6.95 2.58
N ILE A 69 25.66 -5.72 2.09
CA ILE A 69 25.00 -4.53 2.67
C ILE A 69 23.48 -4.63 2.53
N GLY A 70 22.98 -5.10 1.38
CA GLY A 70 21.55 -5.32 1.17
C GLY A 70 20.92 -6.33 2.15
N HIS A 71 21.68 -7.36 2.55
CA HIS A 71 21.25 -8.34 3.56
C HIS A 71 21.06 -7.73 4.95
N LEU A 72 21.65 -6.57 5.26
CA LEU A 72 21.39 -5.82 6.50
C LEU A 72 20.00 -5.17 6.55
N GLY A 73 19.25 -5.23 5.45
CA GLY A 73 17.89 -4.73 5.35
C GLY A 73 17.83 -3.20 5.37
N VAL A 74 16.84 -2.62 6.05
CA VAL A 74 16.57 -1.17 6.05
C VAL A 74 17.81 -0.35 6.45
N SER A 75 18.68 -0.89 7.30
CA SER A 75 19.92 -0.21 7.73
C SER A 75 20.95 -0.03 6.60
N GLY A 76 20.91 -0.86 5.55
CA GLY A 76 21.81 -0.78 4.39
C GLY A 76 21.39 0.23 3.32
N ILE A 77 20.12 0.64 3.31
CA ILE A 77 19.54 1.54 2.30
C ILE A 77 20.32 2.86 2.15
N PRO A 78 20.71 3.58 3.23
CA PRO A 78 21.44 4.84 3.10
C PRO A 78 22.74 4.70 2.29
N VAL A 79 23.48 3.62 2.54
CA VAL A 79 24.74 3.34 1.86
C VAL A 79 24.50 2.99 0.40
N LEU A 80 23.49 2.16 0.12
CA LEU A 80 23.14 1.79 -1.26
C LEU A 80 22.66 2.99 -2.07
N VAL A 81 21.85 3.87 -1.48
CA VAL A 81 21.43 5.12 -2.14
C VAL A 81 22.63 6.02 -2.38
N GLN A 82 23.57 6.13 -1.43
CA GLN A 82 24.81 6.89 -1.64
C GLN A 82 25.64 6.33 -2.80
N THR A 83 25.73 5.00 -2.95
CA THR A 83 26.48 4.39 -4.05
C THR A 83 25.79 4.54 -5.41
N LEU A 84 24.52 4.97 -5.48
CA LEU A 84 23.92 5.42 -6.73
C LEU A 84 24.59 6.67 -7.30
N ALA A 85 25.35 7.44 -6.50
CA ALA A 85 26.15 8.57 -6.93
C ALA A 85 27.61 8.21 -7.26
N HIS A 86 28.01 6.93 -7.14
CA HIS A 86 29.39 6.50 -7.31
C HIS A 86 29.93 6.76 -8.74
N ARG A 87 31.18 7.17 -8.92
CA ARG A 87 31.72 7.53 -10.25
C ARG A 87 31.64 6.38 -11.26
N ASP A 88 31.94 5.17 -10.82
CA ASP A 88 31.80 3.97 -11.63
C ASP A 88 30.32 3.59 -11.81
N ARG A 89 29.87 3.57 -13.07
CA ARG A 89 28.50 3.22 -13.47
C ARG A 89 28.14 1.78 -13.12
N SER A 90 29.11 0.86 -13.13
CA SER A 90 28.87 -0.55 -12.81
C SER A 90 28.45 -0.72 -11.35
N VAL A 91 29.15 -0.05 -10.43
CA VAL A 91 28.87 -0.03 -8.99
C VAL A 91 27.49 0.55 -8.70
N ALA A 92 27.17 1.70 -9.31
CA ALA A 92 25.87 2.32 -9.18
C ALA A 92 24.73 1.41 -9.69
N ARG A 93 24.97 0.71 -10.80
CA ARG A 93 24.00 -0.27 -11.35
C ARG A 93 23.83 -1.49 -10.44
N SER A 94 24.90 -2.01 -9.85
CA SER A 94 24.82 -3.09 -8.86
C SER A 94 24.02 -2.64 -7.63
N SER A 95 24.24 -1.42 -7.15
CA SER A 95 23.47 -0.87 -6.03
C SER A 95 21.98 -0.74 -6.35
N LEU A 96 21.63 -0.24 -7.54
CA LEU A 96 20.25 -0.21 -8.02
C LEU A 96 19.59 -1.60 -7.96
N GLN A 97 20.28 -2.62 -8.47
CA GLN A 97 19.76 -3.99 -8.47
C GLN A 97 19.54 -4.53 -7.04
N VAL A 98 20.46 -4.22 -6.11
CA VAL A 98 20.32 -4.59 -4.71
C VAL A 98 19.13 -3.87 -4.07
N LEU A 99 18.94 -2.57 -4.34
CA LEU A 99 17.80 -1.80 -3.84
C LEU A 99 16.46 -2.35 -4.32
N LYS A 100 16.35 -2.71 -5.61
CA LYS A 100 15.14 -3.35 -6.16
C LYS A 100 14.83 -4.68 -5.48
N ASN A 101 15.84 -5.56 -5.39
CA ASN A 101 15.69 -6.84 -4.70
C ASN A 101 15.30 -6.66 -3.23
N MET A 102 15.79 -5.62 -2.56
CA MET A 102 15.39 -5.30 -1.19
C MET A 102 13.93 -4.84 -1.09
N GLN A 103 13.42 -4.08 -2.04
CA GLN A 103 11.98 -3.72 -2.09
C GLN A 103 11.14 -5.00 -2.17
N ASP A 104 11.47 -5.89 -3.12
CA ASP A 104 10.77 -7.15 -3.32
C ASP A 104 10.81 -8.05 -2.08
N VAL A 105 11.99 -8.28 -1.50
CA VAL A 105 12.19 -9.14 -0.34
C VAL A 105 11.50 -8.58 0.91
N MET A 106 11.51 -7.27 1.12
CA MET A 106 10.85 -6.67 2.29
C MET A 106 9.33 -6.67 2.15
N MET A 107 8.81 -6.50 0.93
CA MET A 107 7.38 -6.65 0.66
C MET A 107 6.88 -8.06 0.95
N GLN A 108 7.69 -9.09 0.63
CA GLN A 108 7.36 -10.49 0.95
C GLN A 108 7.32 -10.78 2.46
N LYS A 109 8.09 -10.05 3.28
CA LYS A 109 8.08 -10.23 4.75
C LYS A 109 6.81 -9.67 5.40
N GLY A 110 6.16 -8.71 4.75
CA GLY A 110 4.88 -8.16 5.18
C GLY A 110 4.80 -6.64 5.05
N PRO A 111 3.59 -6.07 5.24
CA PRO A 111 3.33 -4.65 4.97
C PRO A 111 4.11 -3.70 5.88
N VAL A 112 4.41 -4.10 7.12
CA VAL A 112 5.17 -3.27 8.08
C VAL A 112 6.62 -3.12 7.65
N ASP A 113 7.26 -4.22 7.24
CA ASP A 113 8.65 -4.23 6.79
C ASP A 113 8.80 -3.56 5.43
N GLY A 114 7.88 -3.84 4.49
CA GLY A 114 7.78 -3.15 3.21
C GLY A 114 7.64 -1.63 3.37
N ALA A 115 6.69 -1.17 4.20
CA ALA A 115 6.50 0.25 4.46
C ALA A 115 7.74 0.92 5.09
N ALA A 116 8.46 0.22 5.97
CA ALA A 116 9.71 0.72 6.55
C ALA A 116 10.83 0.84 5.50
N CYS A 117 10.94 -0.14 4.60
CA CYS A 117 11.89 -0.14 3.49
C CYS A 117 11.64 1.04 2.54
N HIS A 118 10.41 1.20 2.04
CA HIS A 118 10.04 2.29 1.14
C HIS A 118 10.18 3.68 1.79
N PHE A 119 9.87 3.80 3.08
CA PHE A 119 10.05 5.04 3.82
C PHE A 119 11.51 5.47 3.87
N GLU A 120 12.41 4.56 4.26
CA GLU A 120 13.83 4.88 4.33
C GLU A 120 14.42 5.12 2.94
N LEU A 121 14.00 4.35 1.93
CA LEU A 121 14.43 4.53 0.53
C LEU A 121 14.07 5.93 0.00
N THR A 122 12.80 6.33 0.12
CA THR A 122 12.34 7.63 -0.38
C THR A 122 12.94 8.80 0.41
N ARG A 123 13.13 8.64 1.73
CA ARG A 123 13.83 9.62 2.56
C ARG A 123 15.27 9.82 2.09
N GLN A 124 16.03 8.75 1.94
CA GLN A 124 17.43 8.80 1.51
C GLN A 124 17.57 9.35 0.09
N LEU A 125 16.69 8.94 -0.83
CA LEU A 125 16.66 9.49 -2.18
C LEU A 125 16.39 11.00 -2.15
N SER A 126 15.46 11.49 -1.31
CA SER A 126 15.20 12.92 -1.22
C SER A 126 16.39 13.73 -0.69
N GLU A 127 17.14 13.18 0.26
CA GLU A 127 18.32 13.84 0.84
C GLU A 127 19.51 13.86 -0.14
N ARG A 128 19.65 12.80 -0.95
CA ARG A 128 20.81 12.58 -1.81
C ARG A 128 20.57 12.88 -3.30
N LEU A 129 19.35 13.21 -3.71
CA LEU A 129 19.00 13.47 -5.11
C LEU A 129 19.96 14.47 -5.80
N PRO A 130 20.39 15.58 -5.16
CA PRO A 130 21.32 16.53 -5.79
C PRO A 130 22.73 15.96 -6.03
N GLU A 131 23.12 14.91 -5.32
CA GLU A 131 24.42 14.25 -5.47
C GLU A 131 24.40 13.20 -6.61
N ILE A 132 23.22 12.74 -7.01
CA ILE A 132 23.07 11.71 -8.05
C ILE A 132 23.18 12.36 -9.43
N PRO A 133 24.09 11.88 -10.31
CA PRO A 133 24.21 12.37 -11.67
C PRO A 133 22.90 12.27 -12.47
N ASN A 134 22.56 13.32 -13.24
CA ASN A 134 21.30 13.40 -14.01
C ASN A 134 21.08 12.22 -14.96
N GLU A 135 22.15 11.65 -15.51
CA GLU A 135 22.12 10.44 -16.35
C GLU A 135 21.53 9.19 -15.65
N ARG A 136 21.42 9.23 -14.32
CA ARG A 136 20.88 8.15 -13.47
C ARG A 136 19.48 8.41 -12.97
N TYR A 137 18.90 9.56 -13.29
CA TYR A 137 17.51 9.88 -12.96
C TYR A 137 16.50 8.85 -13.49
N PRO A 138 16.70 8.20 -14.65
CA PRO A 138 15.82 7.10 -15.07
C PRO A 138 15.80 5.93 -14.07
N TRP A 139 16.91 5.63 -13.40
CA TRP A 139 17.00 4.56 -12.39
C TRP A 139 16.29 4.95 -11.09
N VAL A 140 16.44 6.21 -10.67
CA VAL A 140 15.72 6.74 -9.51
C VAL A 140 14.21 6.74 -9.79
N ASN A 141 13.80 7.16 -10.99
CA ASN A 141 12.40 7.12 -11.44
C ASN A 141 11.83 5.70 -11.37
N GLU A 142 12.60 4.68 -11.76
CA GLU A 142 12.20 3.27 -11.66
C GLU A 142 11.94 2.85 -10.20
N LEU A 143 12.88 3.13 -9.28
CA LEU A 143 12.74 2.82 -7.84
C LEU A 143 11.54 3.53 -7.19
N LEU A 144 11.32 4.80 -7.57
CA LEU A 144 10.21 5.61 -7.06
C LEU A 144 8.86 5.15 -7.62
N THR A 145 8.81 4.79 -8.91
CA THR A 145 7.60 4.26 -9.52
C THR A 145 7.19 2.94 -8.88
N GLN A 146 8.16 2.03 -8.66
CA GLN A 146 7.93 0.79 -7.92
C GLN A 146 7.43 1.09 -6.49
N THR A 147 8.08 2.01 -5.77
CA THR A 147 7.63 2.42 -4.43
C THR A 147 6.19 2.93 -4.42
N LEU A 148 5.77 3.69 -5.43
CA LEU A 148 4.39 4.19 -5.51
C LEU A 148 3.36 3.07 -5.74
N LEU A 149 3.73 2.02 -6.48
CA LEU A 149 2.86 0.87 -6.70
C LEU A 149 2.74 0.04 -5.41
N ASP A 150 3.87 -0.28 -4.80
CA ASP A 150 3.93 -1.15 -3.61
C ASP A 150 3.30 -0.50 -2.36
N THR A 151 3.30 0.83 -2.28
CA THR A 151 2.73 1.56 -1.14
C THR A 151 1.25 1.92 -1.30
N LEU A 152 0.63 1.65 -2.45
CA LEU A 152 -0.74 2.06 -2.75
C LEU A 152 -1.77 1.39 -1.84
N ASP A 153 -1.59 0.09 -1.56
CA ASP A 153 -2.54 -0.73 -0.81
C ASP A 153 -2.23 -0.82 0.70
N ILE A 154 -1.15 -0.20 1.16
CA ILE A 154 -0.69 -0.31 2.55
C ILE A 154 -1.25 0.85 3.39
N ASP A 155 -2.22 0.55 4.27
CA ASP A 155 -2.79 1.54 5.22
C ASP A 155 -1.90 1.79 6.45
N LEU A 156 -0.64 2.13 6.20
CA LEU A 156 0.31 2.54 7.24
C LEU A 156 0.75 3.98 6.99
N GLN A 157 0.83 4.78 8.07
CA GLN A 157 1.27 6.18 7.98
C GLN A 157 2.64 6.33 7.30
N ARG A 158 3.55 5.37 7.51
CA ARG A 158 4.85 5.34 6.82
C ARG A 158 4.69 5.18 5.31
N ALA A 159 3.88 4.22 4.85
CA ALA A 159 3.62 4.01 3.42
C ALA A 159 2.99 5.24 2.76
N LYS A 160 2.02 5.89 3.43
CA LYS A 160 1.42 7.16 2.97
C LYS A 160 2.46 8.27 2.83
N THR A 161 3.43 8.34 3.75
CA THR A 161 4.51 9.33 3.69
C THR A 161 5.45 9.02 2.53
N SER A 162 5.87 7.76 2.37
CA SER A 162 6.69 7.30 1.25
C SER A 162 6.04 7.61 -0.09
N TYR A 163 4.73 7.38 -0.22
CA TYR A 163 3.96 7.69 -1.42
C TYR A 163 4.01 9.19 -1.78
N ARG A 164 3.77 10.06 -0.79
CA ARG A 164 3.82 11.52 -0.99
C ARG A 164 5.24 11.98 -1.36
N THR A 165 6.25 11.49 -0.66
CA THR A 165 7.66 11.81 -0.95
C THR A 165 8.06 11.34 -2.34
N ALA A 166 7.72 10.11 -2.72
CA ALA A 166 8.01 9.58 -4.05
C ALA A 166 7.32 10.39 -5.16
N THR A 167 6.05 10.77 -4.96
CA THR A 167 5.33 11.63 -5.92
C THR A 167 6.00 12.99 -6.07
N SER A 168 6.44 13.60 -4.96
CA SER A 168 7.18 14.86 -4.96
C SER A 168 8.51 14.72 -5.72
N LEU A 169 9.29 13.68 -5.43
CA LEU A 169 10.58 13.44 -6.10
C LEU A 169 10.41 13.19 -7.61
N LEU A 170 9.39 12.43 -8.02
CA LEU A 170 9.08 12.24 -9.44
C LEU A 170 8.74 13.55 -10.14
N SER A 171 8.02 14.45 -9.47
CA SER A 171 7.72 15.78 -10.03
C SER A 171 8.97 16.64 -10.18
N GLN A 172 9.97 16.48 -9.31
CA GLN A 172 11.25 17.19 -9.40
C GLN A 172 12.13 16.63 -10.54
N ILE A 173 12.17 15.31 -10.69
CA ILE A 173 12.97 14.63 -11.72
C ILE A 173 12.39 14.81 -13.13
N GLY A 174 11.05 14.88 -13.25
CA GLY A 174 10.36 14.99 -14.54
C GLY A 174 10.38 16.39 -15.18
N LEU A 175 10.88 17.41 -14.48
CA LEU A 175 11.04 18.75 -15.05
C LEU A 175 12.30 18.77 -15.93
N PRO A 176 12.18 18.96 -17.26
CA PRO A 176 13.36 19.08 -18.11
C PRO A 176 14.19 20.26 -17.64
N ALA A 177 15.47 19.99 -17.30
CA ALA A 177 16.41 21.01 -16.82
C ALA A 177 16.59 22.18 -17.81
N ASP A 178 16.31 21.94 -19.10
CA ASP A 178 16.41 22.95 -20.16
C ASP A 178 15.24 23.95 -20.17
N ALA A 179 14.14 23.69 -19.45
CA ALA A 179 13.00 24.63 -19.39
C ALA A 179 13.26 25.86 -18.51
N THR A 180 14.35 25.88 -17.74
CA THR A 180 14.74 27.04 -16.90
C THR A 180 16.00 27.75 -17.39
N ALA A 181 16.77 27.17 -18.31
CA ALA A 181 17.96 27.79 -18.90
C ALA A 181 17.61 28.78 -20.03
N ASP A 182 16.47 28.60 -20.71
CA ASP A 182 15.93 29.54 -21.70
C ASP A 182 14.83 30.43 -21.12
N ALA A 183 15.03 30.97 -19.91
CA ALA A 183 14.41 32.25 -19.62
C ALA A 183 15.03 33.25 -20.61
N PRO A 184 14.27 33.83 -21.56
CA PRO A 184 14.82 34.80 -22.48
C PRO A 184 15.43 35.89 -21.61
N THR A 185 16.76 36.02 -21.69
CA THR A 185 17.42 37.20 -21.18
C THR A 185 16.77 38.33 -21.96
N LEU A 186 15.84 39.04 -21.32
CA LEU A 186 15.28 40.29 -21.82
C LEU A 186 16.45 41.27 -21.85
N LEU A 187 17.30 41.13 -22.86
CA LEU A 187 18.18 42.18 -23.31
C LEU A 187 17.25 43.30 -23.74
N THR A 188 17.18 44.29 -22.86
CA THR A 188 16.67 45.64 -23.06
C THR A 188 17.39 46.25 -24.27
N THR A 189 17.04 45.79 -25.47
CA THR A 189 17.41 46.43 -26.72
C THR A 189 16.26 47.37 -27.06
N THR A 190 16.48 48.63 -26.73
CA THR A 190 15.73 49.79 -27.21
C THR A 190 15.83 49.83 -28.74
N SER A 191 15.02 49.02 -29.42
CA SER A 191 14.87 49.06 -30.87
C SER A 191 13.74 50.03 -31.21
N SER A 192 14.14 51.15 -31.79
CA SER A 192 13.30 52.24 -32.29
C SER A 192 12.26 51.76 -33.31
N LEU A 193 11.01 52.18 -33.12
CA LEU A 193 9.92 52.05 -34.09
C LEU A 193 10.26 52.72 -35.43
N PRO A 194 9.82 52.12 -36.56
CA PRO A 194 9.35 52.88 -37.70
C PRO A 194 7.83 52.79 -37.83
N THR A 195 7.22 53.93 -37.53
CA THR A 195 6.03 54.59 -38.07
C THR A 195 5.48 54.08 -39.43
N VAL A 196 4.20 53.68 -39.40
CA VAL A 196 3.10 53.87 -40.39
C VAL A 196 3.18 53.22 -41.79
N ALA A 197 2.19 52.36 -42.07
CA ALA A 197 1.38 52.43 -43.29
C ALA A 197 0.00 51.75 -43.11
N SER A 198 -1.00 52.37 -43.75
CA SER A 198 -2.46 52.30 -43.64
C SER A 198 -3.19 50.94 -43.87
N PRO A 199 -4.47 50.84 -43.44
CA PRO A 199 -5.31 49.65 -43.66
C PRO A 199 -6.03 49.68 -45.02
N GLN A 200 -6.08 48.52 -45.69
CA GLN A 200 -6.93 48.29 -46.86
C GLN A 200 -8.21 47.51 -46.45
N PRO A 201 -9.40 47.88 -46.96
CA PRO A 201 -10.65 47.21 -46.67
C PRO A 201 -10.87 46.04 -47.65
N PHE A 202 -11.21 44.86 -47.13
CA PHE A 202 -11.78 43.80 -47.96
C PHE A 202 -13.28 43.67 -47.68
N ALA A 203 -14.01 43.69 -48.79
CA ALA A 203 -15.44 43.71 -48.90
C ALA A 203 -16.08 42.34 -48.64
N ALA A 204 -17.36 42.44 -48.31
CA ALA A 204 -18.33 41.38 -48.09
C ALA A 204 -18.39 40.30 -49.18
N ALA A 205 -18.61 39.06 -48.76
CA ALA A 205 -19.39 38.09 -49.51
C ALA A 205 -20.31 37.33 -48.54
N THR A 206 -21.59 37.54 -48.76
CA THR A 206 -22.74 37.04 -48.02
C THR A 206 -23.20 35.71 -48.63
N THR A 207 -23.29 34.66 -47.83
CA THR A 207 -24.12 33.45 -48.01
C THR A 207 -23.98 32.71 -46.68
N GLY A 208 -24.98 32.49 -45.83
CA GLY A 208 -26.38 32.23 -46.13
C GLY A 208 -26.69 30.84 -45.61
N GLU A 209 -26.68 30.64 -44.28
CA GLU A 209 -27.19 29.42 -43.66
C GLU A 209 -27.79 29.78 -42.29
N THR A 210 -29.11 29.86 -42.28
CA THR A 210 -29.95 30.15 -41.13
C THR A 210 -30.79 28.91 -40.93
N GLU A 211 -30.49 28.05 -39.94
CA GLU A 211 -31.47 27.08 -39.47
C GLU A 211 -31.25 26.68 -38.00
N LEU A 212 -32.17 27.20 -37.17
CA LEU A 212 -32.83 26.53 -36.04
C LEU A 212 -31.99 26.10 -34.82
N LEU A 213 -31.77 27.07 -33.91
CA LEU A 213 -31.65 26.79 -32.48
C LEU A 213 -33.05 26.77 -31.83
N PRO A 214 -33.40 25.76 -31.01
CA PRO A 214 -34.66 25.73 -30.32
C PRO A 214 -34.71 26.76 -29.19
N ASN A 215 -35.84 27.45 -29.17
CA ASN A 215 -36.31 28.48 -28.26
C ASN A 215 -36.22 28.04 -26.78
N LEU A 216 -35.32 28.64 -26.00
CA LEU A 216 -35.28 28.48 -24.54
C LEU A 216 -36.30 29.46 -23.92
N GLN A 217 -37.44 28.92 -23.48
CA GLN A 217 -38.39 29.63 -22.64
C GLN A 217 -37.75 29.96 -21.27
N PRO A 218 -37.97 31.17 -20.73
CA PRO A 218 -37.56 31.49 -19.36
C PRO A 218 -38.41 30.70 -18.36
N LEU A 219 -37.72 30.01 -17.46
CA LEU A 219 -38.31 29.22 -16.37
C LEU A 219 -38.96 30.17 -15.36
N ASP A 220 -40.28 30.07 -15.19
CA ASP A 220 -41.07 30.76 -14.17
C ASP A 220 -40.67 30.22 -12.78
N LEU A 221 -40.11 31.08 -11.94
CA LEU A 221 -39.81 30.77 -10.53
C LEU A 221 -41.10 30.87 -9.71
N GLN A 222 -41.74 29.71 -9.45
CA GLN A 222 -42.77 29.62 -8.43
C GLN A 222 -42.14 29.64 -7.01
N PRO A 223 -42.71 30.42 -6.07
CA PRO A 223 -42.28 30.40 -4.68
C PRO A 223 -42.71 29.08 -4.01
N MET A 224 -41.74 28.30 -3.52
CA MET A 224 -42.03 27.12 -2.69
C MET A 224 -42.66 27.55 -1.37
N GLU A 225 -43.90 27.10 -1.16
CA GLU A 225 -44.59 27.14 0.11
C GLU A 225 -43.82 26.33 1.16
N SER A 226 -43.71 26.92 2.35
CA SER A 226 -43.12 26.32 3.54
C SER A 226 -43.96 25.15 4.03
N GLU A 227 -43.50 23.93 3.79
CA GLU A 227 -44.09 22.73 4.39
C GLU A 227 -43.51 22.49 5.80
N ARG A 228 -44.44 22.24 6.72
CA ARG A 228 -44.26 22.27 8.17
C ARG A 228 -43.38 21.12 8.66
N VAL A 229 -42.35 21.46 9.42
CA VAL A 229 -41.57 20.51 10.23
C VAL A 229 -42.46 19.96 11.34
N ALA A 230 -42.89 18.71 11.18
CA ALA A 230 -43.49 17.93 12.25
C ALA A 230 -42.39 17.47 13.21
N THR A 231 -42.56 17.85 14.47
CA THR A 231 -41.81 17.42 15.65
C THR A 231 -41.92 15.91 15.83
N ASN A 232 -40.82 15.18 15.64
CA ASN A 232 -40.74 13.79 16.10
C ASN A 232 -40.19 13.75 17.52
N VAL A 233 -41.05 13.22 18.37
CA VAL A 233 -40.89 12.90 19.79
C VAL A 233 -39.71 11.94 19.95
N LEU A 234 -38.76 12.32 20.81
CA LEU A 234 -37.67 11.47 21.26
C LEU A 234 -38.27 10.42 22.21
N ASP A 235 -38.24 9.15 21.79
CA ASP A 235 -38.61 8.01 22.63
C ASP A 235 -37.42 7.72 23.56
N GLU A 236 -37.50 8.24 24.78
CA GLU A 236 -36.76 7.76 25.95
C GLU A 236 -37.18 6.32 26.22
N ASN A 237 -36.29 5.33 26.02
CA ASN A 237 -36.19 4.12 26.84
C ASN A 237 -35.09 3.18 26.30
N MET A 238 -33.85 3.38 26.74
CA MET A 238 -32.85 2.31 26.70
C MET A 238 -31.82 2.49 27.82
N TRP A 239 -32.28 2.47 29.06
CA TRP A 239 -31.43 2.26 30.22
C TRP A 239 -31.07 0.77 30.30
N VAL A 240 -29.81 0.44 30.01
CA VAL A 240 -29.22 -0.87 30.27
C VAL A 240 -28.72 -0.88 31.71
N ASP A 241 -29.32 -1.74 32.54
CA ASP A 241 -28.96 -1.95 33.94
C ASP A 241 -27.54 -2.56 34.07
N PRO A 242 -26.57 -1.85 34.68
CA PRO A 242 -25.20 -2.32 34.82
C PRO A 242 -25.00 -3.33 35.98
N THR A 243 -26.06 -3.82 36.63
CA THR A 243 -25.92 -4.72 37.80
C THR A 243 -26.07 -6.22 37.52
N ARG A 244 -26.24 -6.64 36.25
CA ARG A 244 -26.44 -8.06 35.92
C ARG A 244 -25.11 -8.84 35.93
N ARG A 245 -24.80 -9.43 37.09
CA ARG A 245 -23.70 -10.36 37.33
C ARG A 245 -23.88 -11.64 36.48
N PRO A 246 -22.92 -12.04 35.63
CA PRO A 246 -23.00 -13.31 34.90
C PRO A 246 -22.88 -14.49 35.87
N ALA A 247 -23.69 -15.51 35.63
CA ALA A 247 -23.70 -16.75 36.41
C ALA A 247 -22.36 -17.51 36.26
N THR A 248 -21.82 -17.94 37.39
CA THR A 248 -20.58 -18.71 37.52
C THR A 248 -20.72 -20.06 36.82
N ALA A 249 -20.05 -20.22 35.68
CA ALA A 249 -19.91 -21.51 35.02
C ALA A 249 -18.87 -22.38 35.76
N THR A 250 -19.30 -23.58 36.11
CA THR A 250 -18.51 -24.64 36.76
C THR A 250 -17.35 -25.09 35.86
N PRO A 251 -16.11 -25.22 36.36
CA PRO A 251 -15.00 -25.73 35.55
C PRO A 251 -15.13 -27.24 35.30
N PRO A 252 -14.83 -27.73 34.09
CA PRO A 252 -14.79 -29.16 33.81
C PRO A 252 -13.58 -29.83 34.46
N ALA A 253 -13.81 -31.06 34.94
CA ALA A 253 -12.84 -31.92 35.58
C ALA A 253 -11.66 -32.26 34.66
N LEU A 254 -10.44 -32.11 35.18
CA LEU A 254 -9.20 -32.61 34.60
C LEU A 254 -9.22 -34.14 34.62
N VAL A 255 -9.22 -34.75 33.43
CA VAL A 255 -8.90 -36.17 33.24
C VAL A 255 -7.40 -36.28 33.03
N GLU A 256 -6.72 -36.90 34.00
CA GLU A 256 -5.33 -37.34 33.87
C GLU A 256 -5.26 -38.55 32.95
N THR A 257 -4.59 -38.41 31.80
CA THR A 257 -4.13 -39.56 31.01
C THR A 257 -2.62 -39.49 30.81
N SER A 258 -1.96 -40.46 31.46
CA SER A 258 -0.84 -41.28 30.96
C SER A 258 0.45 -40.63 30.47
N THR A 259 1.48 -40.79 31.32
CA THR A 259 2.76 -41.48 31.04
C THR A 259 3.24 -41.55 29.58
N LEU A 260 4.25 -40.74 29.27
CA LEU A 260 5.18 -40.99 28.16
C LEU A 260 6.56 -41.32 28.73
N GLN A 261 7.04 -42.52 28.39
CA GLN A 261 8.41 -42.99 28.59
C GLN A 261 9.39 -42.21 27.69
N PRO A 262 10.63 -41.96 28.15
CA PRO A 262 11.68 -41.45 27.30
C PRO A 262 12.29 -42.59 26.47
N GLU A 263 12.01 -42.58 25.17
CA GLU A 263 12.67 -43.44 24.18
C GLU A 263 14.07 -42.89 23.90
N MET A 264 15.09 -43.68 24.25
CA MET A 264 16.48 -43.41 23.94
C MET A 264 16.72 -43.53 22.44
N LEU A 265 17.15 -42.44 21.79
CA LEU A 265 17.61 -42.46 20.40
C LEU A 265 19.03 -43.01 20.32
N THR A 266 19.15 -44.16 19.66
CA THR A 266 20.38 -44.84 19.29
C THR A 266 21.05 -44.13 18.11
N SER A 267 22.32 -43.79 18.27
CA SER A 267 23.18 -43.23 17.22
C SER A 267 23.52 -44.30 16.18
N GLY A 268 23.04 -44.13 14.93
CA GLY A 268 23.40 -44.96 13.78
C GLY A 268 24.22 -44.17 12.74
N PRO A 269 25.21 -44.80 12.05
CA PRO A 269 26.20 -44.10 11.25
C PRO A 269 25.68 -43.61 9.88
N ALA A 270 26.31 -42.53 9.43
CA ALA A 270 26.02 -41.73 8.25
C ALA A 270 25.80 -42.53 6.96
N SER A 271 24.63 -42.35 6.35
CA SER A 271 24.34 -42.78 4.98
C SER A 271 24.85 -41.71 4.02
N THR A 272 25.73 -42.13 3.12
CA THR A 272 26.34 -41.32 2.05
C THR A 272 25.29 -41.05 0.98
N ALA A 273 24.61 -39.91 1.06
CA ALA A 273 23.67 -39.48 0.03
C ALA A 273 24.45 -38.90 -1.17
N ILE A 274 24.30 -39.57 -2.30
CA ILE A 274 24.79 -39.18 -3.63
C ILE A 274 24.09 -37.89 -4.04
N VAL A 275 24.88 -36.85 -4.31
CA VAL A 275 24.42 -35.56 -4.86
C VAL A 275 23.90 -35.80 -6.28
N GLN A 276 22.57 -35.83 -6.45
CA GLN A 276 21.94 -35.67 -7.76
C GLN A 276 21.94 -34.18 -8.12
N THR A 277 22.83 -33.80 -9.02
CA THR A 277 22.82 -32.51 -9.70
C THR A 277 21.61 -32.44 -10.62
N LEU A 278 20.61 -31.61 -10.25
CA LEU A 278 19.54 -31.22 -11.16
C LEU A 278 20.08 -30.29 -12.27
N PRO A 279 19.63 -30.44 -13.52
CA PRO A 279 19.98 -29.53 -14.60
C PRO A 279 19.28 -28.18 -14.39
N ILE A 280 20.07 -27.17 -14.02
CA ILE A 280 19.69 -25.76 -14.06
C ILE A 280 19.68 -25.35 -15.54
N GLY A 281 18.50 -25.36 -16.13
CA GLY A 281 18.29 -25.07 -17.56
C GLY A 281 16.82 -24.78 -17.83
N GLY A 282 16.26 -23.80 -17.11
CA GLY A 282 14.98 -23.20 -17.42
C GLY A 282 15.18 -21.71 -17.60
N GLU A 283 15.21 -21.24 -18.84
CA GLU A 283 15.11 -19.82 -19.18
C GLU A 283 13.79 -19.30 -18.64
N ALA A 284 13.84 -18.66 -17.46
CA ALA A 284 12.75 -17.80 -17.03
C ALA A 284 12.71 -16.60 -18.00
N PRO A 285 11.53 -16.22 -18.53
CA PRO A 285 11.43 -15.10 -19.44
C PRO A 285 11.90 -13.84 -18.70
N ILE A 286 13.02 -13.29 -19.17
CA ILE A 286 13.58 -12.03 -18.70
C ILE A 286 12.60 -10.94 -19.16
N LEU A 287 11.76 -10.48 -18.23
CA LEU A 287 10.91 -9.30 -18.38
C LEU A 287 11.82 -8.08 -18.64
N SER A 288 12.05 -7.80 -19.91
CA SER A 288 12.86 -6.68 -20.36
C SER A 288 12.10 -5.38 -20.14
N ALA A 289 12.69 -4.50 -19.31
CA ALA A 289 12.20 -3.18 -18.94
C ALA A 289 12.36 -2.14 -20.08
N GLY A 290 11.78 -2.42 -21.24
CA GLY A 290 11.84 -1.55 -22.42
C GLY A 290 10.51 -1.53 -23.15
N GLY A 291 9.56 -0.75 -22.62
CA GLY A 291 8.21 -0.63 -23.16
C GLY A 291 7.19 -1.32 -22.26
N TYR A 292 6.53 -0.55 -21.40
CA TYR A 292 5.33 -1.02 -20.70
C TYR A 292 4.19 -1.17 -21.70
N SER A 293 4.24 -2.22 -22.52
CA SER A 293 3.01 -2.80 -23.04
C SER A 293 2.30 -3.39 -21.81
N THR A 294 1.49 -2.54 -21.16
CA THR A 294 0.61 -2.93 -20.04
C THR A 294 -0.40 -4.00 -20.42
N ASP A 295 -0.46 -4.39 -21.69
CA ASP A 295 -1.40 -5.35 -22.26
C ASP A 295 -1.41 -6.70 -21.54
N GLY A 296 -0.28 -7.18 -21.00
CA GLY A 296 -0.25 -8.48 -20.31
C GLY A 296 -0.35 -8.43 -18.79
N ALA A 297 -0.14 -7.26 -18.17
CA ALA A 297 0.00 -7.19 -16.71
C ALA A 297 -1.35 -7.31 -15.98
N LEU A 298 -2.43 -6.85 -16.60
CA LEU A 298 -3.76 -6.83 -15.98
C LEU A 298 -4.51 -8.16 -16.14
N GLU A 299 -4.06 -9.06 -17.02
CA GLU A 299 -4.68 -10.38 -17.25
C GLU A 299 -4.71 -11.23 -15.97
N ALA A 300 -3.68 -11.12 -15.12
CA ALA A 300 -3.58 -11.85 -13.86
C ALA A 300 -4.54 -11.34 -12.76
N TYR A 301 -5.11 -10.14 -12.93
CA TYR A 301 -5.99 -9.54 -11.92
C TYR A 301 -7.44 -10.02 -12.09
N SER A 302 -8.15 -10.13 -10.97
CA SER A 302 -9.58 -10.40 -10.99
C SER A 302 -10.34 -9.27 -11.68
N THR A 303 -11.47 -9.58 -12.31
CA THR A 303 -12.27 -8.56 -13.01
C THR A 303 -12.69 -7.42 -12.08
N ARG A 304 -12.98 -7.72 -10.80
CA ARG A 304 -13.29 -6.71 -9.79
C ARG A 304 -12.12 -5.75 -9.57
N ALA A 305 -10.91 -6.28 -9.40
CA ALA A 305 -9.71 -5.47 -9.21
C ALA A 305 -9.43 -4.58 -10.42
N VAL A 306 -9.63 -5.10 -11.65
CA VAL A 306 -9.51 -4.28 -12.87
C VAL A 306 -10.56 -3.17 -12.92
N ILE A 307 -11.80 -3.42 -12.47
CA ILE A 307 -12.82 -2.38 -12.36
C ILE A 307 -12.41 -1.30 -11.36
N ASP A 308 -11.85 -1.65 -10.20
CA ASP A 308 -11.39 -0.66 -9.21
C ASP A 308 -10.29 0.25 -9.78
N LEU A 309 -9.43 -0.27 -10.67
CA LEU A 309 -8.41 0.51 -11.36
C LEU A 309 -8.99 1.57 -12.31
N LEU A 310 -10.26 1.49 -12.72
CA LEU A 310 -10.92 2.55 -13.52
C LEU A 310 -11.03 3.88 -12.76
N SER A 311 -11.02 3.82 -11.43
CA SER A 311 -11.05 5.01 -10.56
C SER A 311 -9.69 5.67 -10.38
N SER A 312 -8.62 5.07 -10.92
CA SER A 312 -7.26 5.55 -10.73
C SER A 312 -7.09 6.98 -11.26
N ILE A 313 -6.45 7.83 -10.45
CA ILE A 313 -6.05 9.19 -10.85
C ILE A 313 -5.09 9.16 -12.05
N ARG A 314 -4.37 8.04 -12.23
CA ARG A 314 -3.44 7.85 -13.34
C ARG A 314 -4.20 7.47 -14.60
N LYS A 315 -4.38 8.44 -15.50
CA LYS A 315 -5.02 8.24 -16.80
C LYS A 315 -4.49 7.02 -17.58
N PRO A 316 -3.17 6.75 -17.67
CA PRO A 316 -2.68 5.57 -18.39
C PRO A 316 -3.16 4.25 -17.80
N LEU A 317 -3.21 4.15 -16.47
CA LEU A 317 -3.66 2.93 -15.79
C LEU A 317 -5.16 2.72 -15.95
N ALA A 318 -5.96 3.78 -15.83
CA ALA A 318 -7.39 3.71 -16.09
C ALA A 318 -7.70 3.35 -17.57
N HIS A 319 -6.88 3.83 -18.50
CA HIS A 319 -6.97 3.42 -19.91
C HIS A 319 -6.62 1.94 -20.11
N ALA A 320 -5.53 1.45 -19.51
CA ALA A 320 -5.16 0.04 -19.58
C ALA A 320 -6.25 -0.86 -18.98
N ALA A 321 -6.82 -0.47 -17.82
CA ALA A 321 -7.93 -1.18 -17.19
C ALA A 321 -9.18 -1.21 -18.09
N ARG A 322 -9.49 -0.10 -18.77
CA ARG A 322 -10.60 -0.06 -19.74
C ARG A 322 -10.35 -1.01 -20.92
N SER A 323 -9.15 -0.98 -21.50
CA SER A 323 -8.78 -1.89 -22.60
C SER A 323 -8.88 -3.35 -22.17
N GLU A 324 -8.40 -3.67 -20.97
CA GLU A 324 -8.49 -5.03 -20.41
C GLU A 324 -9.95 -5.48 -20.21
N LEU A 325 -10.84 -4.61 -19.73
CA LEU A 325 -12.26 -4.95 -19.61
C LEU A 325 -12.90 -5.19 -20.98
N VAL A 326 -12.54 -4.42 -22.00
CA VAL A 326 -12.98 -4.66 -23.38
C VAL A 326 -12.48 -6.01 -23.87
N ASN A 327 -11.22 -6.37 -23.60
CA ASN A 327 -10.66 -7.68 -23.94
C ASN A 327 -11.41 -8.83 -23.25
N ARG A 328 -11.92 -8.60 -22.03
CA ARG A 328 -12.80 -9.54 -21.30
C ARG A 328 -14.24 -9.58 -21.80
N GLY A 329 -14.57 -8.82 -22.84
CA GLY A 329 -15.89 -8.81 -23.47
C GLY A 329 -16.88 -7.80 -22.88
N PHE A 330 -16.44 -6.87 -22.03
CA PHE A 330 -17.32 -5.81 -21.52
C PHE A 330 -17.79 -4.92 -22.67
N GLN A 331 -19.11 -4.77 -22.78
CA GLN A 331 -19.70 -3.88 -23.76
C GLN A 331 -19.64 -2.42 -23.28
N PRO A 332 -19.86 -1.43 -24.16
CA PRO A 332 -19.89 -0.02 -23.75
C PRO A 332 -20.88 0.27 -22.61
N ALA A 333 -22.02 -0.43 -22.58
CA ALA A 333 -23.00 -0.35 -21.50
C ALA A 333 -22.41 -0.85 -20.17
N ASP A 334 -21.72 -1.99 -20.16
CA ASP A 334 -21.08 -2.54 -18.96
C ASP A 334 -19.94 -1.65 -18.47
N LEU A 335 -19.16 -1.06 -19.38
CA LEU A 335 -18.10 -0.12 -19.01
C LEU A 335 -18.67 1.12 -18.30
N SER A 336 -19.84 1.60 -18.71
CA SER A 336 -20.48 2.73 -18.03
C SER A 336 -20.88 2.39 -16.58
N LEU A 337 -21.35 1.16 -16.35
CA LEU A 337 -21.67 0.65 -15.03
C LEU A 337 -20.40 0.44 -14.20
N ALA A 338 -19.35 -0.14 -14.79
CA ALA A 338 -18.05 -0.36 -14.15
C ALA A 338 -17.41 0.96 -13.69
N ILE A 339 -17.45 2.01 -14.52
CA ILE A 339 -16.92 3.34 -14.15
C ILE A 339 -17.68 3.91 -12.95
N ARG A 340 -19.00 3.73 -12.89
CA ARG A 340 -19.82 4.20 -11.75
C ARG A 340 -19.62 3.34 -10.51
N LEU A 341 -19.46 2.03 -10.68
CA LEU A 341 -19.11 1.08 -9.61
C LEU A 341 -17.77 1.46 -8.97
N ALA A 342 -16.79 1.86 -9.79
CA ALA A 342 -15.47 2.29 -9.32
C ALA A 342 -15.46 3.71 -8.74
N SER A 343 -16.56 4.47 -8.82
CA SER A 343 -16.60 5.83 -8.26
C SER A 343 -16.31 5.81 -6.77
N THR A 344 -15.49 6.73 -6.27
CA THR A 344 -15.23 6.88 -4.82
C THR A 344 -16.46 7.40 -4.06
N ASN A 345 -17.44 8.00 -4.75
CA ASN A 345 -18.63 8.56 -4.13
C ASN A 345 -19.71 7.49 -3.87
N ALA A 346 -19.97 7.21 -2.59
CA ALA A 346 -20.98 6.24 -2.16
C ALA A 346 -22.41 6.58 -2.65
N ALA A 347 -22.75 7.86 -2.83
CA ALA A 347 -24.06 8.26 -3.35
C ALA A 347 -24.25 7.82 -4.81
N VAL A 348 -23.19 7.90 -5.63
CA VAL A 348 -23.20 7.43 -7.02
C VAL A 348 -23.42 5.91 -7.05
N ARG A 349 -22.68 5.16 -6.22
CA ARG A 349 -22.83 3.70 -6.14
C ARG A 349 -24.20 3.27 -5.60
N ASN A 350 -24.78 4.00 -4.66
CA ASN A 350 -26.16 3.75 -4.21
C ASN A 350 -27.19 4.01 -5.32
N SER A 351 -27.05 5.09 -6.11
CA SER A 351 -27.94 5.35 -7.25
C SER A 351 -27.83 4.27 -8.33
N LEU A 352 -26.63 3.69 -8.50
CA LEU A 352 -26.37 2.61 -9.43
C LEU A 352 -27.16 1.34 -9.07
N ILE A 353 -27.36 1.04 -7.78
CA ILE A 353 -28.18 -0.10 -7.33
C ILE A 353 -29.62 0.05 -7.81
N ASP A 354 -30.19 1.24 -7.67
CA ASP A 354 -31.58 1.50 -8.07
C ASP A 354 -31.75 1.41 -9.58
N GLU A 355 -30.77 1.88 -10.34
CA GLU A 355 -30.78 1.78 -11.81
C GLU A 355 -30.63 0.34 -12.28
N ILE A 356 -29.68 -0.41 -11.73
CA ILE A 356 -29.41 -1.80 -12.12
C ILE A 356 -30.64 -2.68 -11.85
N THR A 357 -31.35 -2.45 -10.75
CA THR A 357 -32.57 -3.21 -10.42
C THR A 357 -33.77 -2.89 -11.31
N GLN A 358 -33.78 -1.73 -11.97
CA GLN A 358 -34.85 -1.32 -12.90
C GLN A 358 -34.56 -1.71 -14.35
N ARG A 359 -33.30 -2.00 -14.67
CA ARG A 359 -32.85 -2.37 -16.01
C ARG A 359 -33.08 -3.86 -16.28
N SER A 360 -33.63 -4.17 -17.46
CA SER A 360 -33.87 -5.54 -17.93
C SER A 360 -32.88 -5.98 -19.01
N ASP A 361 -32.06 -5.05 -19.51
CA ASP A 361 -31.10 -5.29 -20.59
C ASP A 361 -29.74 -5.81 -20.10
N ILE A 362 -29.51 -5.80 -18.79
CA ILE A 362 -28.28 -6.27 -18.13
C ILE A 362 -28.63 -7.31 -17.07
N ASP A 363 -27.70 -8.23 -16.78
CA ASP A 363 -27.86 -9.13 -15.63
C ASP A 363 -27.48 -8.38 -14.34
N PRO A 364 -28.44 -8.08 -13.44
CA PRO A 364 -28.15 -7.30 -12.24
C PRO A 364 -27.34 -8.08 -11.19
N ARG A 365 -27.31 -9.40 -11.26
CA ARG A 365 -26.84 -10.27 -10.17
C ARG A 365 -25.37 -10.06 -9.86
N GLN A 366 -24.53 -10.09 -10.89
CA GLN A 366 -23.08 -9.96 -10.75
C GLN A 366 -22.69 -8.57 -10.21
N TRP A 367 -23.33 -7.51 -10.71
CA TRP A 367 -23.07 -6.15 -10.25
C TRP A 367 -23.48 -5.93 -8.80
N LEU A 368 -24.64 -6.46 -8.40
CA LEU A 368 -25.10 -6.37 -7.02
C LEU A 368 -24.24 -7.18 -6.06
N LEU A 369 -23.70 -8.33 -6.49
CA LEU A 369 -22.72 -9.08 -5.70
C LEU A 369 -21.43 -8.27 -5.48
N TRP A 370 -20.90 -7.61 -6.51
CA TRP A 370 -19.75 -6.70 -6.33
C TRP A 370 -20.05 -5.52 -5.40
N LEU A 371 -21.27 -4.98 -5.41
CA LEU A 371 -21.70 -3.91 -4.48
C LEU A 371 -21.98 -4.44 -3.07
N ALA A 372 -22.25 -5.74 -2.90
CA ALA A 372 -22.39 -6.37 -1.59
C ALA A 372 -21.04 -6.52 -0.86
N GLU A 373 -19.92 -6.46 -1.59
CA GLU A 373 -18.54 -6.45 -1.08
C GLU A 373 -17.95 -5.03 -0.94
N ASP A 374 -18.75 -3.98 -1.16
CA ASP A 374 -18.28 -2.59 -1.12
C ASP A 374 -17.70 -2.19 0.25
N ALA A 375 -16.70 -1.31 0.27
CA ALA A 375 -16.12 -0.81 1.52
C ALA A 375 -17.15 -0.04 2.38
N GLU A 376 -18.13 0.62 1.74
CA GLU A 376 -19.15 1.40 2.41
C GLU A 376 -20.34 0.55 2.85
N ARG A 377 -20.58 0.52 4.17
CA ARG A 377 -21.67 -0.23 4.79
C ARG A 377 -23.04 0.06 4.16
N THR A 378 -23.33 1.31 3.83
CA THR A 378 -24.63 1.72 3.26
C THR A 378 -24.87 1.10 1.88
N VAL A 379 -23.83 1.05 1.05
CA VAL A 379 -23.86 0.42 -0.29
C VAL A 379 -24.10 -1.08 -0.15
N ARG A 380 -23.35 -1.76 0.74
CA ARG A 380 -23.53 -3.21 1.01
C ARG A 380 -24.96 -3.54 1.45
N MET A 381 -25.48 -2.81 2.43
CA MET A 381 -26.83 -3.05 2.96
C MET A 381 -27.92 -2.90 1.87
N ARG A 382 -27.77 -1.91 0.98
CA ARG A 382 -28.71 -1.67 -0.12
C ARG A 382 -28.59 -2.74 -1.20
N ALA A 383 -27.37 -3.14 -1.56
CA ALA A 383 -27.14 -4.21 -2.53
C ALA A 383 -27.70 -5.56 -2.03
N LEU A 384 -27.46 -5.90 -0.76
CA LEU A 384 -28.03 -7.08 -0.11
C LEU A 384 -29.56 -7.06 -0.03
N ALA A 385 -30.15 -5.87 0.15
CA ALA A 385 -31.60 -5.72 0.10
C ALA A 385 -32.15 -6.06 -1.30
N ALA A 386 -31.49 -5.60 -2.36
CA ALA A 386 -31.85 -5.92 -3.74
C ALA A 386 -31.64 -7.41 -4.05
N LEU A 387 -30.49 -7.98 -3.69
CA LEU A 387 -30.21 -9.42 -3.86
C LEU A 387 -31.23 -10.29 -3.13
N GLY A 388 -31.66 -9.91 -1.92
CA GLY A 388 -32.67 -10.62 -1.14
C GLY A 388 -34.11 -10.54 -1.70
N THR A 389 -34.32 -9.87 -2.83
CA THR A 389 -35.57 -9.93 -3.61
C THR A 389 -35.47 -10.89 -4.80
N MET A 390 -34.27 -11.36 -5.13
CA MET A 390 -34.03 -12.26 -6.26
C MET A 390 -34.11 -13.72 -5.80
N THR A 391 -34.97 -14.51 -6.44
CA THR A 391 -35.10 -15.94 -6.17
C THR A 391 -34.10 -16.73 -7.02
N ASP A 392 -32.81 -16.63 -6.71
CA ASP A 392 -31.75 -17.36 -7.41
C ASP A 392 -30.90 -18.20 -6.41
N PRO A 393 -30.84 -19.53 -6.57
CA PRO A 393 -30.04 -20.39 -5.69
C PRO A 393 -28.54 -20.10 -5.74
N ASN A 394 -28.01 -19.59 -6.86
CA ASN A 394 -26.60 -19.24 -6.97
C ASN A 394 -26.27 -18.03 -6.10
N ILE A 395 -27.15 -17.01 -6.07
CA ILE A 395 -27.00 -15.86 -5.17
C ILE A 395 -27.00 -16.33 -3.71
N ALA A 396 -27.88 -17.25 -3.34
CA ALA A 396 -27.90 -17.80 -1.98
C ALA A 396 -26.60 -18.55 -1.63
N LYS A 397 -25.91 -19.15 -2.60
CA LYS A 397 -24.59 -19.77 -2.39
C LYS A 397 -23.53 -18.68 -2.13
N GLU A 398 -23.45 -17.67 -2.98
CA GLU A 398 -22.49 -16.56 -2.83
C GLU A 398 -22.71 -15.79 -1.52
N LEU A 399 -23.97 -15.53 -1.14
CA LEU A 399 -24.30 -14.88 0.13
C LEU A 399 -23.86 -15.70 1.35
N ARG A 400 -23.84 -17.05 1.28
CA ARG A 400 -23.27 -17.88 2.35
C ARG A 400 -21.75 -17.77 2.41
N THR A 401 -21.08 -17.69 1.27
CA THR A 401 -19.64 -17.41 1.21
C THR A 401 -19.34 -16.06 1.84
N LEU A 402 -20.07 -15.01 1.44
CA LEU A 402 -19.92 -13.65 1.97
C LEU A 402 -20.17 -13.59 3.49
N LEU A 403 -21.16 -14.34 4.01
CA LEU A 403 -21.45 -14.39 5.45
C LEU A 403 -20.27 -14.93 6.27
N SER A 404 -19.42 -15.78 5.69
CA SER A 404 -18.26 -16.36 6.38
C SER A 404 -17.11 -15.38 6.56
N THR A 405 -17.05 -14.33 5.73
CA THR A 405 -15.99 -13.30 5.74
C THR A 405 -16.45 -11.95 6.30
N GLU A 406 -17.77 -11.73 6.39
CA GLU A 406 -18.33 -10.45 6.86
C GLU A 406 -18.05 -10.20 8.35
N GLN A 407 -17.48 -9.03 8.65
CA GLN A 407 -17.12 -8.61 10.00
C GLN A 407 -18.18 -7.70 10.63
N ASP A 408 -18.96 -6.96 9.84
CA ASP A 408 -19.99 -6.06 10.35
C ASP A 408 -21.23 -6.87 10.78
N PRO A 409 -21.60 -6.87 12.09
CA PRO A 409 -22.71 -7.67 12.58
C PRO A 409 -24.07 -7.28 11.97
N ALA A 410 -24.24 -6.01 11.58
CA ALA A 410 -25.49 -5.56 10.96
C ALA A 410 -25.61 -6.03 9.51
N VAL A 411 -24.49 -6.03 8.77
CA VAL A 411 -24.44 -6.57 7.40
C VAL A 411 -24.64 -8.08 7.43
N ALA A 412 -23.97 -8.79 8.36
CA ALA A 412 -24.17 -10.23 8.56
C ALA A 412 -25.64 -10.58 8.90
N ALA A 413 -26.30 -9.80 9.75
CA ALA A 413 -27.72 -9.97 10.04
C ALA A 413 -28.60 -9.80 8.79
N ARG A 414 -28.27 -8.81 7.94
CA ARG A 414 -28.97 -8.59 6.67
C ARG A 414 -28.77 -9.72 5.68
N ILE A 415 -27.55 -10.27 5.57
CA ILE A 415 -27.26 -11.46 4.73
C ILE A 415 -28.11 -12.65 5.20
N ARG A 416 -28.16 -12.93 6.51
CA ARG A 416 -29.00 -14.01 7.06
C ARG A 416 -30.47 -13.81 6.73
N GLN A 417 -30.97 -12.57 6.82
CA GLN A 417 -32.35 -12.27 6.45
C GLN A 417 -32.63 -12.53 4.97
N ALA A 418 -31.69 -12.19 4.08
CA ALA A 418 -31.81 -12.47 2.65
C ALA A 418 -31.81 -13.98 2.34
N LEU A 419 -31.14 -14.80 3.15
CA LEU A 419 -31.06 -16.26 2.97
C LEU A 419 -32.27 -17.06 3.48
N VAL A 420 -33.14 -16.46 4.30
CA VAL A 420 -34.32 -17.13 4.89
C VAL A 420 -35.56 -17.02 3.99
N ARG A 421 -35.56 -16.08 3.04
CA ARG A 421 -36.60 -15.96 2.02
C ARG A 421 -36.43 -17.01 0.95
#